data_AF-A0A923PYY5-F1
#
_entry.id   AF-A0A923PYY5-F1
#
_cell.length_a   1.000
_cell.length_b   1.000
_cell.length_c   1.000
_cell.angle_alpha   90.00
_cell.angle_beta   90.00
_cell.angle_gamma   90.00
#
_symmetry.space_group_name_H-M   'P 1'
#
loop_
_entity.id
_entity.type
_entity.pdbx_description
1 polymer ?
#
loop_
_entity_poly.entity_id
_entity_poly.type
_entity_poly.pdbx_seq_one_letter_code
_entity_poly.pdbx_strand_id
1 'polypeptide(L)'
;MKYAILIILGIVLSLVATAGVSAGVKPLMDQMLNQIFILKPFLVSEEKFADQKNSKAIQRALQNMADISVKIAHEDSITKSGFQMPAKVLTAQLRESELIFSAGNKNYSLWMVKSTLGVCISCHTQLPAVSTRFTTLNNLKVLRNPFEEAEFLFTIRNFDEAMPLYQNALKGYPQNAVTVDSLEKIVYRQLYYYVRVARDFKALVKTLDANLINSNLSASQRQKIQSLKVAAGEFDGAQYPRFKTTEGAQLRSFVETNLKA
;
A
#
# COMPACT_ATOMS: atom_id res chain seq x y z
N MET A 1 -1.48 61.58 -53.31
CA MET A 1 -0.45 60.95 -52.44
C MET A 1 -0.59 61.55 -51.06
N LYS A 2 -0.78 60.87 -49.93
CA LYS A 2 -0.99 59.48 -49.51
C LYS A 2 -1.72 59.63 -48.16
N TYR A 3 -2.92 59.07 -48.01
CA TYR A 3 -3.65 59.07 -46.75
C TYR A 3 -3.10 57.97 -45.84
N ALA A 4 -2.67 58.34 -44.62
CA ALA A 4 -2.23 57.40 -43.60
C ALA A 4 -3.45 56.89 -42.83
N ILE A 5 -3.77 55.60 -43.02
CA ILE A 5 -4.81 54.88 -42.31
C ILE A 5 -4.22 54.37 -40.99
N LEU A 6 -4.72 54.89 -39.86
CA LEU A 6 -4.43 54.39 -38.53
C LEU A 6 -5.25 53.12 -38.28
N ILE A 7 -4.58 51.96 -38.24
CA ILE A 7 -5.17 50.69 -37.81
C ILE A 7 -4.96 50.57 -36.30
N ILE A 8 -6.05 50.66 -35.54
CA ILE A 8 -6.07 50.36 -34.10
C ILE A 8 -6.10 48.84 -33.96
N LEU A 9 -4.96 48.26 -33.57
CA LEU A 9 -4.83 46.84 -33.28
C LEU A 9 -5.36 46.57 -31.87
N GLY A 10 -6.58 46.02 -31.79
CA GLY A 10 -7.17 45.57 -30.52
C GLY A 10 -6.43 44.35 -29.98
N ILE A 11 -5.78 44.52 -28.82
CA ILE A 11 -5.19 43.41 -28.06
C ILE A 11 -6.34 42.66 -27.38
N VAL A 12 -6.73 41.52 -27.96
CA VAL A 12 -7.61 40.54 -27.32
C VAL A 12 -6.77 39.79 -26.30
N LEU A 13 -6.91 40.16 -25.03
CA LEU A 13 -6.31 39.47 -23.89
C LEU A 13 -7.06 38.15 -23.68
N SER A 14 -6.62 37.08 -24.34
CA SER A 14 -7.14 35.73 -24.12
C SER A 14 -6.76 35.28 -22.71
N LEU A 15 -7.72 35.31 -21.79
CA LEU A 15 -7.65 34.66 -20.49
C LEU A 15 -7.50 33.15 -20.73
N VAL A 16 -6.27 32.64 -20.68
CA VAL A 16 -6.01 31.20 -20.65
C VAL A 16 -6.48 30.73 -19.27
N ALA A 17 -7.71 30.25 -19.21
CA ALA A 17 -8.18 29.44 -18.10
C ALA A 17 -7.27 28.21 -18.03
N THR A 18 -6.36 28.20 -17.07
CA THR A 18 -5.64 26.99 -16.67
C THR A 18 -6.69 26.05 -16.10
N ALA A 19 -7.23 25.19 -16.98
CA ALA A 19 -8.03 24.05 -16.57
C ALA A 19 -7.18 23.30 -15.53
N GLY A 20 -7.59 23.36 -14.27
CA GLY A 20 -6.95 22.66 -13.19
C GLY A 20 -6.90 21.18 -13.57
N VAL A 21 -5.70 20.68 -13.85
CA VAL A 21 -5.46 19.25 -14.02
C VAL A 21 -5.90 18.63 -12.70
N SER A 22 -7.05 17.95 -12.73
CA SER A 22 -7.47 17.09 -11.62
C SER A 22 -6.28 16.17 -11.31
N ALA A 23 -5.67 16.36 -10.15
CA ALA A 23 -4.52 15.59 -9.75
C ALA A 23 -5.01 14.18 -9.43
N GLY A 24 -4.95 13.28 -10.42
CA GLY A 24 -5.39 11.91 -10.24
C GLY A 24 -4.74 11.23 -9.03
N VAL A 25 -5.28 10.08 -8.62
CA VAL A 25 -4.86 9.36 -7.40
C VAL A 25 -3.35 9.07 -7.36
N LYS A 26 -2.70 8.82 -8.51
CA LYS A 26 -1.27 8.46 -8.56
C LYS A 26 -0.36 9.55 -7.94
N PRO A 27 -0.38 10.82 -8.38
CA PRO A 27 0.37 11.90 -7.73
C PRO A 27 0.18 11.96 -6.20
N LEU A 28 -1.05 11.75 -5.71
CA LEU A 28 -1.33 11.75 -4.27
C LEU A 28 -0.71 10.52 -3.59
N MET A 29 -0.72 9.36 -4.23
CA MET A 29 -0.05 8.16 -3.72
C MET A 29 1.48 8.29 -3.72
N ASP A 30 2.07 8.95 -4.71
CA ASP A 30 3.50 9.24 -4.75
C ASP A 30 3.88 10.20 -3.58
N GLN A 31 3.03 11.18 -3.28
CA GLN A 31 3.20 12.04 -2.10
C GLN A 31 3.06 11.27 -0.78
N MET A 32 2.06 10.38 -0.69
CA MET A 32 1.85 9.50 0.47
C MET A 32 3.08 8.61 0.70
N LEU A 33 3.59 7.98 -0.36
CA LEU A 33 4.77 7.12 -0.32
C LEU A 33 5.99 7.84 0.26
N ASN A 34 6.21 9.08 -0.14
CA ASN A 34 7.29 9.90 0.42
C ASN A 34 7.16 10.09 1.94
N GLN A 35 5.94 10.30 2.45
CA GLN A 35 5.74 10.41 3.90
C GLN A 35 5.98 9.08 4.62
N ILE A 36 5.59 7.95 4.02
CA ILE A 36 5.88 6.62 4.57
C ILE A 36 7.40 6.40 4.64
N PHE A 37 8.17 6.79 3.63
CA PHE A 37 9.63 6.70 3.67
C PHE A 37 10.26 7.60 4.74
N ILE A 38 9.72 8.82 4.95
CA ILE A 38 10.14 9.68 6.07
C ILE A 38 9.87 8.99 7.41
N LEU A 39 8.72 8.31 7.55
CA LEU A 39 8.35 7.64 8.79
C LEU A 39 9.07 6.30 9.02
N LYS A 40 9.49 5.61 7.96
CA LYS A 40 10.11 4.27 8.01
C LYS A 40 11.13 4.08 9.14
N PRO A 41 12.10 4.99 9.38
CA PRO A 41 13.10 4.82 10.43
C PRO A 41 12.55 4.86 11.86
N PHE A 42 11.40 5.52 12.05
CA PHE A 42 10.75 5.71 13.33
C PHE A 42 9.73 4.60 13.61
N LEU A 43 9.12 4.03 12.56
CA LEU A 43 8.11 2.98 12.72
C LEU A 43 8.63 1.73 13.44
N VAL A 44 9.94 1.45 13.38
CA VAL A 44 10.54 0.26 14.02
C VAL A 44 11.23 0.54 15.35
N SER A 45 11.20 1.77 15.84
CA SER A 45 11.83 2.16 17.10
C SER A 45 10.91 3.07 17.89
N GLU A 46 10.28 2.50 18.93
CA GLU A 46 9.46 3.26 19.89
C GLU A 46 10.25 4.42 20.50
N GLU A 47 11.51 4.18 20.86
CA GLU A 47 12.43 5.20 21.34
C GLU A 47 12.58 6.36 20.36
N LYS A 48 12.93 6.09 19.09
CA LYS A 48 13.09 7.15 18.08
C LYS A 48 11.77 7.85 17.78
N PHE A 49 10.65 7.14 17.80
CA PHE A 49 9.33 7.73 17.57
C PHE A 49 8.90 8.64 18.74
N ALA A 50 9.26 8.28 19.97
CA ALA A 50 8.97 9.04 21.17
C ALA A 50 9.92 10.23 21.40
N ASP A 51 11.13 10.20 20.83
CA ASP A 51 12.15 11.23 20.99
C ASP A 51 11.67 12.61 20.53
N GLN A 52 11.84 13.60 21.40
CA GLN A 52 11.49 14.99 21.14
C GLN A 52 12.23 15.57 19.93
N LYS A 53 13.46 15.13 19.66
CA LYS A 53 14.27 15.57 18.51
C LYS A 53 13.62 15.22 17.17
N ASN A 54 12.92 14.08 17.10
CA ASN A 54 12.26 13.61 15.88
C ASN A 54 10.82 14.11 15.75
N SER A 55 10.25 14.67 16.82
CA SER A 55 8.82 14.92 16.94
C SER A 55 8.29 15.90 15.88
N LYS A 56 9.07 16.93 15.52
CA LYS A 56 8.68 17.88 14.46
C LYS A 56 8.59 17.21 13.07
N ALA A 57 9.51 16.29 12.78
CA ALA A 57 9.53 15.59 11.50
C ALA A 57 8.37 14.57 11.42
N ILE A 58 8.16 13.81 12.49
CA ILE A 58 7.06 12.83 12.58
C ILE A 58 5.70 13.54 12.50
N GLN A 59 5.50 14.59 13.30
CA GLN A 59 4.26 15.38 13.30
C GLN A 59 3.93 15.91 11.91
N ARG A 60 4.93 16.49 11.23
CA ARG A 60 4.73 17.01 9.87
C ARG A 60 4.39 15.89 8.88
N ALA A 61 5.05 14.74 8.97
CA ALA A 61 4.74 13.61 8.10
C ALA A 61 3.32 13.08 8.34
N LEU A 62 2.89 12.93 9.60
CA LEU A 62 1.54 12.49 9.96
C LEU A 62 0.48 13.48 9.47
N GLN A 63 0.69 14.78 9.68
CA GLN A 63 -0.19 15.83 9.17
C GLN A 63 -0.31 15.78 7.65
N ASN A 64 0.82 15.68 6.95
CA ASN A 64 0.83 15.55 5.49
C ASN A 64 0.06 14.31 5.03
N MET A 65 0.27 13.15 5.67
CA MET A 65 -0.46 11.92 5.35
C MET A 65 -1.96 12.10 5.55
N ALA A 66 -2.40 12.70 6.66
CA ALA A 66 -3.79 12.99 6.92
C ALA A 66 -4.40 13.91 5.84
N ASP A 67 -3.71 14.99 5.49
CA ASP A 67 -4.17 15.92 4.44
C ASP A 67 -4.24 15.26 3.05
N ILE A 68 -3.25 14.45 2.70
CA ILE A 68 -3.20 13.69 1.45
C ILE A 68 -4.35 12.67 1.41
N SER A 69 -4.62 11.96 2.51
CA SER A 69 -5.72 10.98 2.56
C SER A 69 -7.09 11.61 2.33
N VAL A 70 -7.31 12.83 2.81
CA VAL A 70 -8.53 13.59 2.55
C VAL A 70 -8.67 13.84 1.05
N LYS A 71 -7.61 14.29 0.38
CA LYS A 71 -7.64 14.52 -1.08
C LYS A 71 -7.95 13.23 -1.83
N ILE A 72 -7.27 12.13 -1.49
CA ILE A 72 -7.52 10.81 -2.08
C ILE A 72 -9.00 10.41 -1.92
N ALA A 73 -9.58 10.62 -0.74
CA ALA A 73 -10.97 10.27 -0.47
C ALA A 73 -12.00 11.08 -1.28
N HIS A 74 -11.62 12.22 -1.86
CA HIS A 74 -12.46 13.03 -2.73
C HIS A 74 -12.26 12.76 -4.22
N GLU A 75 -11.24 11.98 -4.61
CA GLU A 75 -11.00 11.63 -6.01
C GLU A 75 -12.16 10.82 -6.58
N ASP A 76 -12.62 11.18 -7.78
CA ASP A 76 -13.75 10.55 -8.47
C ASP A 76 -13.57 9.03 -8.63
N SER A 77 -12.33 8.63 -8.94
CA SER A 77 -11.94 7.22 -9.08
C SER A 77 -12.00 6.43 -7.78
N ILE A 78 -11.94 7.10 -6.63
CA ILE A 78 -12.07 6.51 -5.30
C ILE A 78 -13.53 6.52 -4.85
N THR A 79 -14.23 7.65 -5.01
CA THR A 79 -15.61 7.83 -4.54
C THR A 79 -16.62 6.98 -5.31
N LYS A 80 -16.37 6.69 -6.59
CA LYS A 80 -17.24 5.91 -7.48
C LYS A 80 -16.84 4.43 -7.58
N SER A 81 -16.00 3.93 -6.67
CA SER A 81 -15.49 2.55 -6.70
C SER A 81 -15.54 1.88 -5.32
N GLY A 82 -15.15 0.60 -5.27
CA GLY A 82 -15.01 -0.14 -4.00
C GLY A 82 -13.95 0.44 -3.04
N PHE A 83 -13.14 1.41 -3.48
CA PHE A 83 -12.11 2.06 -2.68
C PHE A 83 -12.64 3.15 -1.74
N GLN A 84 -13.88 3.61 -1.90
CA GLN A 84 -14.45 4.69 -1.09
C GLN A 84 -14.38 4.39 0.42
N MET A 85 -14.78 3.18 0.83
CA MET A 85 -14.76 2.78 2.24
C MET A 85 -13.34 2.69 2.81
N PRO A 86 -12.39 1.97 2.17
CA PRO A 86 -10.99 2.02 2.57
C PRO A 86 -10.40 3.43 2.68
N ALA A 87 -10.74 4.34 1.75
CA ALA A 87 -10.24 5.72 1.78
C ALA A 87 -10.79 6.54 2.97
N LYS A 88 -12.07 6.33 3.33
CA LYS A 88 -12.66 6.93 4.55
C LYS A 88 -11.98 6.42 5.81
N VAL A 89 -11.75 5.10 5.91
CA VAL A 89 -11.08 4.49 7.06
C VAL A 89 -9.63 4.99 7.16
N LEU A 90 -8.91 5.05 6.03
CA LEU A 90 -7.55 5.59 5.97
C LEU A 90 -7.50 7.03 6.49
N THR A 91 -8.44 7.87 6.04
CA THR A 91 -8.53 9.27 6.46
C THR A 91 -8.80 9.40 7.96
N ALA A 92 -9.75 8.61 8.48
CA ALA A 92 -10.08 8.62 9.89
C ALA A 92 -8.88 8.23 10.76
N GLN A 93 -8.23 7.11 10.43
CA GLN A 93 -7.10 6.61 11.22
C GLN A 93 -5.87 7.52 11.14
N LEU A 94 -5.57 8.15 9.99
CA LEU A 94 -4.43 9.07 9.88
C LEU A 94 -4.67 10.36 10.66
N ARG A 95 -5.89 10.92 10.60
CA ARG A 95 -6.26 12.08 11.42
C ARG A 95 -6.20 11.79 12.91
N GLU A 96 -6.70 10.62 13.31
CA GLU A 96 -6.64 10.19 14.70
C GLU A 96 -5.18 9.97 15.16
N SER A 97 -4.36 9.32 14.33
CA SER A 97 -2.93 9.11 14.61
C SER A 97 -2.17 10.42 14.80
N GLU A 98 -2.42 11.40 13.93
CA GLU A 98 -1.86 12.75 14.00
C GLU A 98 -2.30 13.46 15.28
N LEU A 99 -3.60 13.47 15.57
CA LEU A 99 -4.14 14.11 16.77
C LEU A 99 -3.57 13.52 18.06
N ILE A 100 -3.50 12.19 18.15
CA ILE A 100 -2.93 11.47 19.30
C ILE A 100 -1.44 11.80 19.47
N PHE A 101 -0.69 11.91 18.36
CA PHE A 101 0.71 12.31 18.41
C PHE A 101 0.86 13.74 18.94
N SER A 102 0.08 14.67 18.40
CA SER A 102 0.01 16.08 18.82
C SER A 102 -0.34 16.22 20.31
N ALA A 103 -1.20 15.35 20.83
CA ALA A 103 -1.57 15.28 22.24
C ALA A 103 -0.49 14.65 23.15
N GLY A 104 0.64 14.20 22.59
CA GLY A 104 1.77 13.65 23.33
C GLY A 104 1.73 12.14 23.56
N ASN A 105 0.67 11.44 23.15
CA ASN A 105 0.57 9.98 23.30
C ASN A 105 1.24 9.25 22.13
N LYS A 106 2.57 9.40 22.03
CA LYS A 106 3.37 8.94 20.89
C LYS A 106 3.35 7.43 20.70
N ASN A 107 3.32 6.64 21.79
CA ASN A 107 3.27 5.18 21.69
C ASN A 107 1.96 4.68 21.09
N TYR A 108 0.83 5.26 21.51
CA TYR A 108 -0.46 4.90 20.95
C TYR A 108 -0.60 5.38 19.49
N SER A 109 -0.09 6.57 19.18
CA SER A 109 0.00 7.04 17.78
C SER A 109 0.85 6.09 16.92
N LEU A 110 2.00 5.62 17.40
CA LEU A 110 2.82 4.65 16.67
C LEU A 110 2.06 3.34 16.39
N TRP A 111 1.36 2.82 17.39
CA TRP A 111 0.53 1.63 17.21
C TRP A 111 -0.57 1.86 16.17
N MET A 112 -1.25 3.01 16.22
CA MET A 112 -2.26 3.41 15.24
C MET A 112 -1.70 3.49 13.83
N VAL A 113 -0.57 4.19 13.63
CA VAL A 113 0.07 4.33 12.31
C VAL A 113 0.46 2.96 11.74
N LYS A 114 1.02 2.06 12.56
CA LYS A 114 1.32 0.68 12.15
C LYS A 114 0.07 -0.07 11.72
N SER A 115 -1.03 0.09 12.46
CA SER A 115 -2.33 -0.51 12.13
C SER A 115 -2.87 0.03 10.80
N THR A 116 -2.72 1.33 10.55
CA THR A 116 -3.15 2.00 9.31
C THR A 116 -2.46 1.47 8.06
N LEU A 117 -1.23 0.97 8.15
CA LEU A 117 -0.58 0.30 7.03
C LEU A 117 -1.38 -0.92 6.53
N GLY A 118 -2.18 -1.56 7.41
CA GLY A 118 -3.11 -2.61 7.03
C GLY A 118 -4.26 -2.13 6.12
N VAL A 119 -4.67 -0.87 6.23
CA VAL A 119 -5.67 -0.27 5.32
C VAL A 119 -5.09 -0.07 3.93
N CYS A 120 -3.82 0.35 3.84
CA CYS A 120 -3.10 0.44 2.57
C CYS A 120 -3.08 -0.93 1.88
N ILE A 121 -2.77 -1.99 2.64
CA ILE A 121 -2.76 -3.37 2.13
C ILE A 121 -4.16 -3.78 1.64
N SER A 122 -5.22 -3.47 2.38
CA SER A 122 -6.59 -3.76 1.97
C SER A 122 -6.95 -3.09 0.64
N CYS A 123 -6.55 -1.84 0.43
CA CYS A 123 -6.70 -1.14 -0.85
C CYS A 123 -5.87 -1.81 -1.96
N HIS A 124 -4.59 -2.04 -1.70
CA HIS A 124 -3.63 -2.53 -2.68
C HIS A 124 -3.83 -3.99 -3.11
N THR A 125 -4.66 -4.75 -2.40
CA THR A 125 -4.99 -6.14 -2.71
C THR A 125 -6.43 -6.35 -3.20
N GLN A 126 -7.20 -5.29 -3.44
CA GLN A 126 -8.58 -5.43 -3.94
C GLN A 126 -8.67 -5.81 -5.41
N LEU A 127 -7.73 -5.33 -6.23
CA LEU A 127 -7.71 -5.59 -7.67
C LEU A 127 -6.38 -6.20 -8.10
N PRO A 128 -6.35 -6.95 -9.22
CA PRO A 128 -5.11 -7.36 -9.85
C PRO A 128 -4.24 -6.17 -10.15
N ALA A 129 -2.96 -6.30 -9.83
CA ALA A 129 -2.00 -5.23 -9.97
C ALA A 129 -0.63 -5.82 -10.30
N VAL A 130 0.16 -5.06 -11.04
CA VAL A 130 1.59 -5.34 -11.22
C VAL A 130 2.32 -4.84 -9.97
N SER A 131 3.35 -5.58 -9.56
CA SER A 131 4.26 -5.16 -8.50
C SER A 131 4.94 -3.84 -8.89
N THR A 132 5.02 -2.93 -7.93
CA THR A 132 5.85 -1.74 -8.08
C THR A 132 7.32 -2.12 -7.92
N ARG A 133 8.22 -1.25 -8.40
CA ARG A 133 9.67 -1.43 -8.32
C ARG A 133 10.30 -0.19 -7.69
N PHE A 134 10.31 -0.14 -6.36
CA PHE A 134 10.90 0.97 -5.60
C PHE A 134 12.24 0.58 -5.00
N THR A 135 13.20 0.21 -5.86
CA THR A 135 14.53 -0.25 -5.41
C THR A 135 15.37 0.91 -4.84
N THR A 136 15.29 2.10 -5.44
CA THR A 136 16.16 3.24 -5.10
C THR A 136 15.79 3.95 -3.79
N LEU A 137 14.52 3.95 -3.41
CA LEU A 137 14.04 4.63 -2.19
C LEU A 137 14.22 3.75 -0.94
N ASN A 138 14.47 2.44 -1.12
CA ASN A 138 14.54 1.47 -0.04
C ASN A 138 15.97 1.10 0.41
N ASN A 139 16.95 1.98 0.19
CA ASN A 139 18.36 1.69 0.49
C ASN A 139 18.67 1.57 1.99
N LEU A 140 17.74 2.03 2.84
CA LEU A 140 17.87 1.94 4.30
C LEU A 140 17.17 0.67 4.80
N LYS A 141 17.95 -0.38 5.05
CA LYS A 141 17.53 -1.60 5.77
C LYS A 141 17.42 -1.31 7.27
N VAL A 142 16.45 -0.47 7.64
CA VAL A 142 16.25 -0.07 9.05
C VAL A 142 15.37 -1.09 9.80
N LEU A 143 14.67 -1.97 9.09
CA LEU A 143 13.70 -2.90 9.66
C LEU A 143 14.41 -4.11 10.29
N ARG A 144 13.90 -4.59 11.42
CA ARG A 144 14.65 -5.45 12.36
C ARG A 144 14.75 -6.90 11.92
N ASN A 145 13.77 -7.36 11.14
CA ASN A 145 13.66 -8.75 10.71
C ASN A 145 13.04 -8.81 9.29
N PRO A 146 13.16 -9.96 8.59
CA PRO A 146 12.61 -10.13 7.25
C PRO A 146 11.09 -9.92 7.15
N PHE A 147 10.33 -10.16 8.22
CA PHE A 147 8.89 -9.95 8.22
C PHE A 147 8.52 -8.45 8.17
N GLU A 148 9.18 -7.63 8.97
CA GLU A 148 8.94 -6.18 8.99
C GLU A 148 9.26 -5.56 7.62
N GLU A 149 10.36 -5.97 7.00
CA GLU A 149 10.72 -5.50 5.65
C GLU A 149 9.72 -5.96 4.60
N ALA A 150 9.25 -7.21 4.70
CA ALA A 150 8.20 -7.71 3.82
C ALA A 150 6.87 -6.95 3.98
N GLU A 151 6.43 -6.64 5.21
CA GLU A 151 5.20 -5.87 5.45
C GLU A 151 5.31 -4.46 4.84
N PHE A 152 6.45 -3.78 5.02
CA PHE A 152 6.67 -2.47 4.42
C PHE A 152 6.58 -2.53 2.88
N LEU A 153 7.31 -3.46 2.26
CA LEU A 153 7.31 -3.64 0.81
C LEU A 153 5.91 -4.00 0.29
N PHE A 154 5.19 -4.84 1.01
CA PHE A 154 3.82 -5.22 0.67
C PHE A 154 2.86 -4.02 0.75
N THR A 155 2.99 -3.17 1.78
CA THR A 155 2.22 -1.93 1.92
C THR A 155 2.41 -1.01 0.71
N ILE A 156 3.60 -0.94 0.10
CA ILE A 156 3.87 -0.08 -1.06
C ILE A 156 3.73 -0.80 -2.41
N ARG A 157 3.08 -1.97 -2.44
CA ARG A 157 2.86 -2.83 -3.63
C ARG A 157 4.12 -3.42 -4.26
N ASN A 158 5.26 -3.43 -3.55
CA ASN A 158 6.46 -4.11 -4.03
C ASN A 158 6.40 -5.60 -3.65
N PHE A 159 5.42 -6.29 -4.24
CA PHE A 159 5.09 -7.69 -3.92
C PHE A 159 6.21 -8.65 -4.32
N ASP A 160 6.86 -8.40 -5.45
CA ASP A 160 7.93 -9.26 -5.97
C ASP A 160 9.12 -9.33 -5.00
N GLU A 161 9.45 -8.23 -4.33
CA GLU A 161 10.47 -8.20 -3.28
C GLU A 161 9.94 -8.68 -1.91
N ALA A 162 8.66 -8.44 -1.60
CA ALA A 162 8.06 -8.85 -0.33
C ALA A 162 7.92 -10.38 -0.19
N MET A 163 7.55 -11.09 -1.25
CA MET A 163 7.30 -12.54 -1.21
C MET A 163 8.50 -13.39 -0.73
N PRO A 164 9.72 -13.23 -1.28
CA PRO A 164 10.88 -13.99 -0.80
C PRO A 164 11.25 -13.62 0.64
N LEU A 165 11.02 -12.38 1.08
CA LEU A 165 11.24 -11.98 2.47
C LEU A 165 10.25 -12.65 3.44
N TYR A 166 8.98 -12.80 3.05
CA TYR A 166 8.02 -13.58 3.83
C TYR A 166 8.41 -15.06 3.94
N GLN A 167 8.91 -15.67 2.85
CA GLN A 167 9.41 -17.05 2.89
C GLN A 167 10.63 -17.17 3.82
N ASN A 168 11.57 -16.22 3.74
CA ASN A 168 12.72 -16.17 4.64
C ASN A 168 12.32 -15.97 6.10
N ALA A 169 11.31 -15.13 6.35
CA ALA A 169 10.74 -14.90 7.67
C ALA A 169 10.17 -16.19 8.26
N LEU A 170 9.37 -16.93 7.49
CA LEU A 170 8.77 -18.16 7.96
C LEU A 170 9.81 -19.28 8.10
N LYS A 171 10.74 -19.45 7.15
CA LYS A 171 11.78 -20.48 7.20
C LYS A 171 12.74 -20.30 8.38
N GLY A 172 13.09 -19.06 8.70
CA GLY A 172 14.02 -18.75 9.79
C GLY A 172 13.40 -18.67 11.18
N TYR A 173 12.09 -18.90 11.33
CA TYR A 173 11.42 -18.88 12.64
C TYR A 173 11.82 -20.11 13.48
N PRO A 174 12.05 -19.95 14.81
CA PRO A 174 11.97 -18.72 15.61
C PRO A 174 13.28 -17.89 15.69
N GLN A 175 14.35 -18.28 14.99
CA GLN A 175 15.70 -17.71 15.16
C GLN A 175 15.87 -16.29 14.60
N ASN A 176 14.95 -15.81 13.76
CA ASN A 176 15.04 -14.53 13.05
C ASN A 176 14.17 -13.41 13.66
N ALA A 177 13.84 -13.49 14.95
CA ALA A 177 13.02 -12.51 15.68
C ALA A 177 11.58 -12.30 15.15
N VAL A 178 11.09 -13.21 14.30
CA VAL A 178 9.69 -13.28 13.87
C VAL A 178 8.86 -13.88 15.01
N THR A 179 7.68 -13.32 15.28
CA THR A 179 6.78 -13.80 16.35
C THR A 179 5.74 -14.78 15.80
N VAL A 180 5.04 -15.47 16.70
CA VAL A 180 3.91 -16.35 16.34
C VAL A 180 2.84 -15.57 15.56
N ASP A 181 2.49 -14.36 15.98
CA ASP A 181 1.51 -13.50 15.30
C ASP A 181 1.94 -13.11 13.88
N SER A 182 3.26 -12.92 13.68
CA SER A 182 3.82 -12.64 12.35
C SER A 182 3.63 -13.84 11.41
N LEU A 183 3.70 -15.08 11.90
CA LEU A 183 3.54 -16.27 11.05
C LEU A 183 2.15 -16.34 10.41
N GLU A 184 1.11 -16.02 11.16
CA GLU A 184 -0.25 -15.98 10.64
C GLU A 184 -0.41 -14.88 9.59
N LYS A 185 0.13 -13.68 9.87
CA LYS A 185 0.13 -12.58 8.91
C LYS A 185 0.85 -12.95 7.61
N ILE A 186 2.04 -13.55 7.70
CA ILE A 186 2.81 -14.02 6.53
C ILE A 186 1.94 -14.87 5.60
N VAL A 187 1.28 -15.90 6.16
CA VAL A 187 0.43 -16.82 5.38
C VAL A 187 -0.74 -16.07 4.74
N TYR A 188 -1.38 -15.16 5.47
CA TYR A 188 -2.48 -14.35 4.91
C TYR A 188 -2.02 -13.36 3.84
N ARG A 189 -0.82 -12.79 3.94
CA ARG A 189 -0.27 -11.89 2.90
C ARG A 189 0.01 -12.64 1.61
N GLN A 190 0.58 -13.84 1.72
CA GLN A 190 0.76 -14.74 0.57
C GLN A 190 -0.60 -15.09 -0.04
N LEU A 191 -1.60 -15.42 0.78
CA LEU A 191 -2.96 -15.68 0.31
C LEU A 191 -3.55 -14.47 -0.43
N TYR A 192 -3.51 -13.27 0.17
CA TYR A 192 -4.05 -12.05 -0.46
C TYR A 192 -3.37 -11.76 -1.79
N TYR A 193 -2.05 -11.90 -1.87
CA TYR A 193 -1.31 -11.70 -3.11
C TYR A 193 -1.71 -12.72 -4.17
N TYR A 194 -1.55 -14.01 -3.90
CA TYR A 194 -1.79 -15.02 -4.92
C TYR A 194 -3.26 -15.17 -5.30
N VAL A 195 -4.20 -14.95 -4.38
CA VAL A 195 -5.63 -15.07 -4.68
C VAL A 195 -6.17 -13.81 -5.35
N ARG A 196 -5.79 -12.60 -4.92
CA ARG A 196 -6.44 -11.36 -5.37
C ARG A 196 -5.61 -10.58 -6.37
N VAL A 197 -4.29 -10.57 -6.19
CA VAL A 197 -3.35 -9.76 -6.98
C VAL A 197 -2.82 -10.55 -8.18
N ALA A 198 -2.01 -11.58 -7.92
CA ALA A 198 -1.40 -12.40 -8.97
C ALA A 198 -2.39 -13.36 -9.64
N ARG A 199 -3.41 -13.79 -8.89
CA ARG A 199 -4.43 -14.75 -9.33
C ARG A 199 -3.83 -16.08 -9.80
N ASP A 200 -2.87 -16.58 -9.03
CA ASP A 200 -2.06 -17.76 -9.33
C ASP A 200 -2.10 -18.74 -8.15
N PHE A 201 -3.11 -19.63 -8.18
CA PHE A 201 -3.29 -20.67 -7.17
C PHE A 201 -2.17 -21.72 -7.19
N LYS A 202 -1.59 -21.99 -8.36
CA LYS A 202 -0.46 -22.93 -8.47
C LYS A 202 0.78 -22.41 -7.74
N ALA A 203 1.09 -21.13 -7.90
CA ALA A 203 2.18 -20.49 -7.16
C ALA A 203 1.86 -20.37 -5.66
N LEU A 204 0.59 -20.19 -5.28
CA LEU A 204 0.17 -20.25 -3.87
C LEU A 204 0.44 -21.63 -3.27
N VAL A 205 0.00 -22.71 -3.92
CA VAL A 205 0.23 -24.09 -3.45
C VAL A 205 1.71 -24.35 -3.23
N LYS A 206 2.56 -24.01 -4.22
CA LYS A 206 4.02 -24.12 -4.10
C LYS A 206 4.58 -23.32 -2.93
N THR A 207 4.06 -22.11 -2.70
CA THR A 207 4.49 -21.25 -1.58
C THR A 207 4.09 -21.85 -0.24
N LEU A 208 2.87 -22.36 -0.11
CA LEU A 208 2.38 -22.99 1.12
C LEU A 208 3.11 -24.32 1.42
N ASP A 209 3.48 -25.08 0.40
CA ASP A 209 4.36 -26.25 0.56
C ASP A 209 5.73 -25.87 1.10
N ALA A 210 6.36 -24.83 0.54
CA ALA A 210 7.65 -24.34 1.04
C ALA A 210 7.59 -23.89 2.50
N ASN A 211 6.45 -23.31 2.93
CA ASN A 211 6.25 -22.90 4.32
C ASN A 211 6.20 -24.10 5.29
N LEU A 212 5.66 -25.25 4.88
CA LEU A 212 5.53 -26.44 5.73
C LEU A 212 6.87 -27.10 6.07
N ILE A 213 7.96 -26.73 5.38
CA ILE A 213 9.31 -27.26 5.62
C ILE A 213 9.84 -26.85 7.00
N ASN A 214 9.39 -25.74 7.59
CA ASN A 214 9.88 -25.33 8.90
C ASN A 214 9.35 -26.27 10.00
N SER A 215 10.25 -27.04 10.62
CA SER A 215 9.94 -27.98 11.71
C SER A 215 9.61 -27.30 13.04
N ASN A 216 9.72 -25.98 13.17
CA ASN A 216 9.37 -25.24 14.40
C ASN A 216 7.92 -24.74 14.43
N LEU A 217 7.13 -24.94 13.37
CA LEU A 217 5.71 -24.59 13.37
C LEU A 217 4.91 -25.48 14.34
N SER A 218 3.94 -24.92 15.04
CA SER A 218 3.02 -25.71 15.88
C SER A 218 2.14 -26.62 15.02
N ALA A 219 1.57 -27.66 15.62
CA ALA A 219 0.64 -28.56 14.92
C ALA A 219 -0.56 -27.78 14.33
N SER A 220 -1.10 -26.82 15.09
CA SER A 220 -2.19 -25.95 14.63
C SER A 220 -1.78 -25.09 13.44
N GLN A 221 -0.58 -24.49 13.46
CA GLN A 221 -0.07 -23.70 12.33
C GLN A 221 0.10 -24.54 11.06
N ARG A 222 0.67 -25.75 11.17
CA ARG A 222 0.80 -26.66 10.04
C ARG A 222 -0.55 -27.08 9.48
N GLN A 223 -1.49 -27.43 10.35
CA GLN A 223 -2.84 -27.80 9.93
C GLN A 223 -3.50 -26.66 9.16
N LYS A 224 -3.41 -25.43 9.66
CA LYS A 224 -3.95 -24.25 8.97
C LYS A 224 -3.33 -24.04 7.58
N ILE A 225 -2.00 -24.11 7.47
CA ILE A 225 -1.29 -23.98 6.18
C ILE A 225 -1.68 -25.13 5.23
N GLN A 226 -1.78 -26.35 5.74
CA GLN A 226 -2.19 -27.52 4.96
C GLN A 226 -3.63 -27.39 4.44
N SER A 227 -4.57 -26.93 5.28
CA SER A 227 -5.95 -26.69 4.86
C SER A 227 -6.04 -25.61 3.79
N LEU A 228 -5.29 -24.52 3.94
CA LEU A 228 -5.22 -23.47 2.91
C LEU A 228 -4.61 -23.98 1.60
N LYS A 229 -3.61 -24.86 1.68
CA LYS A 229 -3.01 -25.48 0.50
C LYS A 229 -4.00 -26.38 -0.24
N VAL A 230 -4.72 -27.24 0.48
CA VAL A 230 -5.76 -28.10 -0.10
C VAL A 230 -6.81 -27.26 -0.80
N ALA A 231 -7.35 -26.25 -0.10
CA ALA A 231 -8.32 -25.33 -0.69
C ALA A 231 -7.75 -24.63 -1.94
N ALA A 232 -6.52 -24.09 -1.89
CA ALA A 232 -5.89 -23.48 -3.06
C ALA A 232 -5.74 -24.45 -4.25
N GLY A 233 -5.45 -25.73 -3.97
CA GLY A 233 -5.36 -26.77 -5.00
C GLY A 233 -6.71 -27.10 -5.66
N GLU A 234 -7.82 -27.04 -4.90
CA GLU A 234 -9.18 -27.20 -5.46
C GLU A 234 -9.57 -26.06 -6.41
N PHE A 235 -8.97 -24.87 -6.23
CA PHE A 235 -9.14 -23.73 -7.12
C PHE A 235 -8.10 -23.66 -8.24
N ASP A 236 -7.15 -24.60 -8.34
CA ASP A 236 -6.20 -24.64 -9.45
C ASP A 236 -6.95 -24.91 -10.77
N GLY A 237 -6.84 -23.99 -11.72
CA GLY A 237 -7.62 -24.00 -12.96
C GLY A 237 -9.03 -23.40 -12.87
N ALA A 238 -9.48 -22.96 -11.68
CA ALA A 238 -10.74 -22.23 -11.55
C ALA A 238 -10.66 -20.90 -12.31
N GLN A 239 -11.71 -20.60 -13.10
CA GLN A 239 -11.80 -19.29 -13.74
C GLN A 239 -12.25 -18.25 -12.71
N TYR A 240 -11.42 -17.23 -12.51
CA TYR A 240 -11.85 -16.05 -11.77
C TYR A 240 -13.11 -15.46 -12.41
N PRO A 241 -14.06 -14.94 -11.62
CA PRO A 241 -15.22 -14.25 -12.13
C PRO A 241 -14.77 -13.22 -13.17
N ARG A 242 -15.15 -13.46 -14.43
CA ARG A 242 -14.93 -12.50 -15.49
C ARG A 242 -16.05 -11.49 -15.40
N PHE A 243 -15.73 -10.25 -15.06
CA PHE A 243 -16.66 -9.13 -15.25
C PHE A 243 -17.14 -9.15 -16.70
N LYS A 244 -18.40 -8.78 -16.95
CA LYS A 244 -18.93 -8.70 -18.32
C LYS A 244 -18.01 -7.78 -19.14
N THR A 245 -17.85 -8.06 -20.44
CA THR A 245 -16.82 -7.44 -21.29
C THR A 245 -16.75 -5.92 -21.22
N THR A 246 -17.89 -5.25 -21.02
CA THR A 246 -17.99 -3.79 -20.81
C THR A 246 -17.42 -3.32 -19.47
N GLU A 247 -17.78 -3.97 -18.36
CA GLU A 247 -17.29 -3.68 -17.01
C GLU A 247 -15.80 -4.05 -16.86
N GLY A 248 -15.40 -5.17 -17.46
CA GLY A 248 -14.02 -5.66 -17.46
C GLY A 248 -13.08 -4.75 -18.26
N ALA A 249 -13.53 -4.19 -19.39
CA ALA A 249 -12.74 -3.25 -20.18
C ALA A 249 -12.55 -1.91 -19.46
N GLN A 250 -13.61 -1.40 -18.81
CA GLN A 250 -13.53 -0.17 -18.01
C GLN A 250 -12.62 -0.34 -16.79
N LEU A 251 -12.77 -1.44 -16.04
CA LEU A 251 -11.93 -1.73 -14.88
C LEU A 251 -10.48 -1.99 -15.28
N ARG A 252 -10.24 -2.74 -16.36
CA ARG A 252 -8.90 -2.98 -16.89
C ARG A 252 -8.27 -1.68 -17.36
N SER A 253 -8.95 -0.90 -18.19
CA SER A 253 -8.49 0.42 -18.64
C SER A 253 -8.19 1.34 -17.45
N PHE A 254 -9.05 1.34 -16.44
CA PHE A 254 -8.83 2.11 -15.21
C PHE A 254 -7.55 1.66 -14.48
N VAL A 255 -7.37 0.36 -14.23
CA VAL A 255 -6.18 -0.19 -13.59
C VAL A 255 -4.92 0.13 -14.42
N GLU A 256 -5.00 -0.02 -15.74
CA GLU A 256 -3.86 0.18 -16.63
C GLU A 256 -3.49 1.64 -16.82
N THR A 257 -4.46 2.54 -16.79
CA THR A 257 -4.23 3.98 -17.00
C THR A 257 -3.92 4.71 -15.69
N ASN A 258 -4.50 4.27 -14.57
CA ASN A 258 -4.44 5.00 -13.30
C ASN A 258 -3.61 4.30 -12.22
N LEU A 259 -3.34 2.99 -12.33
CA LEU A 259 -2.67 2.20 -11.28
C LEU A 259 -1.41 1.45 -11.74
N LYS A 260 -1.09 1.41 -13.05
CA LYS A 260 0.22 1.02 -13.55
C LYS A 260 1.16 2.23 -13.50
N ALA A 261 2.35 2.00 -12.97
CA ALA A 261 3.43 2.98 -12.84
C ALA A 261 4.03 3.32 -14.21
#